data_AF-A0A402DH51-F1
#
_entry.id   AF-A0A402DH51-F1
#
_cell.length_a   1.000
_cell.length_b   1.000
_cell.length_c   1.000
_cell.angle_alpha   90.00
_cell.angle_beta   90.00
_cell.angle_gamma   90.00
#
_symmetry.space_group_name_H-M   'P 1'
#
loop_
_entity.id
_entity.type
_entity.pdbx_description
1 polymer ?
#
loop_
_entity_poly.entity_id
_entity_poly.type
_entity_poly.pdbx_seq_one_letter_code
_entity_poly.pdbx_strand_id
1 'polypeptide(L)'
;MALEKIAPVCGESHHQEAKFQHLQGLELEKAQKMAEFFSLLGDANRLRILSLLAKRELCVCDLADDLGMSESAVSHQLRTLRALRLVKYQKQGRRVFYRLADHHVLDLYYAVSEHLEEPADED
;
A
#
# COMPACT_ATOMS: atom_id res chain seq x y z
N MET A 1 -22.66 -54.44 1.07
CA MET A 1 -21.53 -53.73 0.42
C MET A 1 -22.08 -52.52 -0.32
N ALA A 2 -22.11 -51.38 0.35
CA ALA A 2 -22.03 -50.06 -0.26
C ALA A 2 -21.46 -49.18 0.85
N LEU A 3 -20.17 -48.87 0.73
CA LEU A 3 -19.45 -48.05 1.69
C LEU A 3 -19.94 -46.61 1.56
N GLU A 4 -20.57 -46.11 2.61
CA GLU A 4 -20.74 -44.69 2.87
C GLU A 4 -19.35 -44.04 2.92
N LYS A 5 -19.12 -43.03 2.09
CA LYS A 5 -17.97 -42.12 2.23
C LYS A 5 -18.46 -40.88 2.96
N ILE A 6 -18.13 -40.80 4.24
CA ILE A 6 -18.24 -39.60 5.07
C ILE A 6 -16.88 -38.86 5.05
N ALA A 7 -16.97 -37.53 5.08
CA ALA A 7 -15.97 -36.50 5.42
C ALA A 7 -15.14 -35.86 4.27
N PRO A 8 -14.81 -34.54 4.35
CA PRO A 8 -14.83 -33.71 5.56
C PRO A 8 -15.86 -32.58 5.59
N VAL A 9 -16.46 -32.44 6.78
CA VAL A 9 -16.94 -31.17 7.33
C VAL A 9 -15.69 -30.30 7.56
N CYS A 10 -15.54 -29.21 6.82
CA CYS A 10 -14.60 -28.15 7.19
C CYS A 10 -15.29 -27.23 8.20
N GLY A 11 -14.80 -27.28 9.44
CA GLY A 11 -15.15 -26.35 10.49
C GLY A 11 -14.51 -24.99 10.25
N GLU A 12 -15.33 -23.95 10.40
CA GLU A 12 -14.99 -22.63 10.96
C GLU A 12 -13.65 -21.99 10.56
N SER A 13 -13.58 -21.44 9.34
CA SER A 13 -12.82 -20.20 9.03
C SER A 13 -13.22 -19.55 7.70
N HIS A 14 -14.52 -19.57 7.35
CA HIS A 14 -15.04 -19.01 6.09
C HIS A 14 -15.33 -17.50 6.19
N HIS A 15 -14.30 -16.66 6.36
CA HIS A 15 -14.42 -15.21 6.16
C HIS A 15 -13.72 -14.68 4.90
N GLN A 16 -13.10 -15.54 4.08
CA GLN A 16 -12.40 -15.13 2.85
C GLN A 16 -13.17 -15.33 1.54
N GLU A 17 -14.26 -16.11 1.53
CA GLU A 17 -14.95 -16.47 0.27
C GLU A 17 -15.64 -15.30 -0.46
N ALA A 18 -16.08 -14.27 0.27
CA ALA A 18 -16.86 -13.20 -0.32
C ALA A 18 -16.06 -12.29 -1.28
N LYS A 19 -14.72 -12.19 -1.12
CA LYS A 19 -13.88 -11.32 -1.97
C LYS A 19 -13.67 -11.89 -3.37
N PHE A 20 -13.71 -13.21 -3.54
CA PHE A 20 -13.37 -13.87 -4.81
C PHE A 20 -14.56 -14.03 -5.75
N GLN A 21 -15.80 -13.98 -5.24
CA GLN A 21 -17.01 -14.26 -6.03
C GLN A 21 -17.32 -13.23 -7.14
N HIS A 22 -16.61 -12.10 -7.19
CA HIS A 22 -16.85 -11.01 -8.16
C HIS A 22 -15.58 -10.53 -8.88
N LEU A 23 -14.44 -11.21 -8.73
CA LEU A 23 -13.20 -10.85 -9.44
C LEU A 23 -13.30 -11.33 -10.91
N GLN A 24 -13.86 -10.47 -11.75
CA GLN A 24 -13.73 -10.61 -13.20
C GLN A 24 -12.30 -10.28 -13.64
N GLY A 25 -11.88 -10.82 -14.77
CA GLY A 25 -10.57 -10.54 -15.36
C GLY A 25 -10.33 -9.04 -15.55
N LEU A 26 -9.07 -8.62 -15.40
CA LEU A 26 -8.69 -7.22 -15.50
C LEU A 26 -8.66 -6.78 -16.97
N GLU A 27 -9.48 -5.80 -17.34
CA GLU A 27 -9.40 -5.15 -18.65
C GLU A 27 -8.01 -4.57 -18.92
N LEU A 28 -7.51 -4.69 -20.16
CA LEU A 28 -6.13 -4.32 -20.52
C LEU A 28 -5.80 -2.87 -20.18
N GLU A 29 -6.72 -1.94 -20.43
CA GLU A 29 -6.51 -0.51 -20.11
C GLU A 29 -6.33 -0.29 -18.60
N LYS A 30 -7.11 -0.99 -17.77
CA LYS A 30 -6.99 -0.91 -16.31
C LYS A 30 -5.69 -1.56 -15.85
N ALA A 31 -5.29 -2.67 -16.45
CA ALA A 31 -4.00 -3.32 -16.19
C ALA A 31 -2.82 -2.41 -16.49
N GLN A 32 -2.85 -1.68 -17.62
CA GLN A 32 -1.80 -0.72 -17.99
C GLN A 32 -1.70 0.43 -16.99
N LYS A 33 -2.83 0.99 -16.56
CA LYS A 33 -2.87 2.03 -15.51
C LYS A 33 -2.30 1.54 -14.19
N MET A 34 -2.64 0.31 -13.79
CA MET A 34 -2.08 -0.31 -12.58
C MET A 34 -0.57 -0.54 -12.71
N ALA A 35 -0.09 -1.03 -13.85
CA ALA A 35 1.33 -1.26 -14.10
C ALA A 35 2.14 0.05 -14.05
N GLU A 36 1.63 1.12 -14.67
CA GLU A 36 2.25 2.45 -14.59
C GLU A 36 2.29 2.95 -13.15
N PHE A 37 1.17 2.84 -12.43
CA PHE A 37 1.09 3.20 -11.01
C PHE A 37 2.12 2.43 -10.17
N PHE A 38 2.23 1.12 -10.33
CA PHE A 38 3.18 0.31 -9.57
C PHE A 38 4.64 0.61 -9.95
N SER A 39 4.92 0.81 -11.24
CA SER A 39 6.24 1.25 -11.71
C SER A 39 6.65 2.59 -11.06
N LEU A 40 5.70 3.51 -10.97
CA LEU A 40 5.89 4.80 -10.29
C LEU A 40 5.77 4.73 -8.76
N LEU A 41 5.40 3.59 -8.16
CA LEU A 41 5.41 3.41 -6.71
C LEU A 41 6.67 2.67 -6.24
N GLY A 42 7.23 1.79 -7.07
CA GLY A 42 8.37 0.92 -6.81
C GLY A 42 9.73 1.63 -6.69
N ASP A 43 9.81 2.71 -5.91
CA ASP A 43 11.05 3.34 -5.47
C ASP A 43 11.16 3.26 -3.95
N ALA A 44 12.34 2.88 -3.47
CA ALA A 44 12.57 2.66 -2.05
C ALA A 44 12.38 3.93 -1.21
N ASN A 45 12.78 5.11 -1.70
CA ASN A 45 12.63 6.35 -0.93
C ASN A 45 11.16 6.78 -0.85
N ARG A 46 10.37 6.57 -1.91
CA ARG A 46 8.92 6.79 -1.86
C ARG A 46 8.24 5.87 -0.85
N LEU A 47 8.57 4.59 -0.83
CA LEU A 47 8.03 3.64 0.16
C LEU A 47 8.44 4.01 1.59
N ARG A 48 9.68 4.49 1.80
CA ARG A 48 10.13 5.01 3.11
C ARG A 48 9.38 6.28 3.53
N ILE A 49 9.02 7.18 2.61
CA ILE A 49 8.18 8.34 2.92
C ILE A 49 6.77 7.88 3.32
N LEU A 50 6.17 6.96 2.56
CA LEU A 50 4.83 6.45 2.84
C LEU A 50 4.77 5.74 4.20
N SER A 51 5.81 4.99 4.60
CA SER A 51 5.86 4.31 5.90
C SER A 51 5.89 5.29 7.08
N LEU A 52 6.54 6.44 6.95
CA LEU A 52 6.51 7.50 7.95
C LEU A 52 5.13 8.18 8.00
N LEU A 53 4.56 8.48 6.82
CA LEU A 53 3.24 9.10 6.71
C LEU A 53 2.07 8.19 7.12
N ALA A 54 2.28 6.87 7.09
CA ALA A 54 1.35 5.87 7.62
C ALA A 54 1.20 5.98 9.15
N LYS A 55 2.24 6.46 9.84
CA LYS A 55 2.24 6.60 11.31
C LYS A 55 1.64 7.92 11.77
N ARG A 56 1.92 9.01 11.06
CA ARG A 56 1.48 10.38 11.41
C ARG A 56 1.69 11.34 10.25
N GLU A 57 1.04 12.51 10.30
CA GLU A 57 1.35 13.60 9.38
C GLU A 57 2.69 14.28 9.72
N LEU A 58 3.45 14.69 8.70
CA LEU A 58 4.82 15.22 8.85
C LEU A 58 5.11 16.38 7.89
N CYS A 59 5.98 17.32 8.29
CA CYS A 59 6.52 18.32 7.36
C CYS A 59 7.65 17.75 6.50
N VAL A 60 8.07 18.52 5.49
CA VAL A 60 9.26 18.19 4.67
C VAL A 60 10.52 18.08 5.53
N CYS A 61 10.66 18.99 6.50
CA CYS A 61 11.73 19.00 7.49
C CYS A 61 11.83 17.67 8.25
N ASP A 62 10.76 17.29 8.95
CA ASP A 62 10.73 16.07 9.74
C ASP A 62 10.97 14.82 8.87
N LEU A 63 10.40 14.77 7.66
CA LEU A 63 10.65 13.69 6.71
C LEU A 63 12.12 13.63 6.26
N ALA A 64 12.75 14.78 6.04
CA ALA A 64 14.16 14.86 5.66
C ALA A 64 15.06 14.35 6.78
N ASP A 65 14.79 14.77 8.01
CA ASP A 65 15.51 14.35 9.21
C ASP A 65 15.35 12.84 9.47
N ASP A 66 14.11 12.33 9.48
CA ASP A 66 13.82 10.90 9.72
C ASP A 66 14.43 9.99 8.64
N LEU A 67 14.55 10.48 7.39
CA LEU A 67 15.06 9.69 6.26
C LEU A 67 16.57 9.84 6.02
N GLY A 68 17.22 10.82 6.64
CA GLY A 68 18.61 11.19 6.34
C GLY A 68 18.78 11.73 4.92
N MET A 69 17.79 12.49 4.43
CA MET A 69 17.75 13.05 3.07
C MET A 69 17.73 14.58 3.12
N SER A 70 18.05 15.25 2.01
CA SER A 70 17.84 16.70 1.94
C SER A 70 16.35 17.04 1.76
N GLU A 71 15.91 18.19 2.28
CA GLU A 71 14.54 18.67 2.08
C GLU A 71 14.17 18.81 0.59
N SER A 72 15.13 19.14 -0.26
CA SER A 72 14.95 19.20 -1.72
C SER A 72 14.65 17.83 -2.32
N ALA A 73 15.40 16.79 -1.90
CA ALA A 73 15.17 15.43 -2.33
C ALA A 73 13.80 14.91 -1.87
N VAL A 74 13.42 15.16 -0.60
CA VAL A 74 12.09 14.81 -0.08
C VAL A 74 10.99 15.56 -0.82
N SER A 75 11.16 16.86 -1.07
CA SER A 75 10.20 17.67 -1.82
C SER A 75 9.98 17.16 -3.24
N HIS A 76 11.05 16.67 -3.89
CA HIS A 76 10.96 16.04 -5.21
C HIS A 76 10.12 14.76 -5.16
N GLN A 77 10.38 13.87 -4.19
CA GLN A 77 9.59 12.65 -4.02
C GLN A 77 8.12 12.96 -3.68
N LEU A 78 7.85 13.91 -2.79
CA LEU A 78 6.50 14.35 -2.45
C LEU A 78 5.75 14.96 -3.64
N ARG A 79 6.45 15.61 -4.59
CA ARG A 79 5.83 16.07 -5.84
C ARG A 79 5.32 14.89 -6.66
N THR A 80 6.13 13.86 -6.82
CA THR A 80 5.75 12.64 -7.54
C THR A 80 4.62 11.90 -6.83
N LEU A 81 4.72 11.69 -5.52
CA LEU A 81 3.65 11.08 -4.71
C LEU A 81 2.33 11.84 -4.78
N ARG A 82 2.37 13.18 -4.83
CA ARG A 82 1.17 14.01 -5.05
C ARG A 82 0.58 13.83 -6.45
N ALA A 83 1.42 13.76 -7.49
CA ALA A 83 0.96 13.52 -8.86
C ALA A 83 0.24 12.16 -8.98
N LEU A 84 0.73 11.15 -8.27
CA LEU A 84 0.12 9.83 -8.13
C LEU A 84 -1.09 9.78 -7.19
N ARG A 85 -1.45 10.91 -6.55
CA ARG A 85 -2.51 11.03 -5.55
C ARG A 85 -2.33 10.11 -4.34
N LEU A 86 -1.09 9.75 -4.00
CA LEU A 86 -0.75 8.92 -2.85
C LEU A 86 -0.70 9.71 -1.54
N VAL A 87 -0.38 11.00 -1.63
CA VAL A 87 -0.31 11.91 -0.48
C VAL A 87 -1.09 13.19 -0.74
N LYS A 88 -1.59 13.78 0.35
CA LYS A 88 -2.19 15.11 0.39
C LYS A 88 -1.40 15.98 1.35
N TYR A 89 -1.60 17.29 1.26
CA TYR A 89 -0.98 18.24 2.16
C TYR A 89 -1.98 19.25 2.70
N GLN A 90 -1.69 19.79 3.87
CA GLN A 90 -2.42 20.88 4.48
C GLN A 90 -1.47 21.92 5.06
N LYS A 91 -1.87 23.19 4.99
CA LYS A 91 -1.15 24.28 5.62
C LYS A 91 -1.63 24.43 7.06
N GLN A 92 -0.70 24.39 8.01
CA GLN A 92 -0.95 24.71 9.41
C GLN A 92 -0.01 25.85 9.81
N GLY A 93 -0.56 27.06 9.91
CA GLY A 93 0.22 28.28 10.11
C GLY A 93 1.22 28.50 8.97
N ARG A 94 2.52 28.51 9.29
CA ARG A 94 3.61 28.70 8.32
C ARG A 94 4.16 27.40 7.74
N ARG A 95 3.72 26.24 8.25
CA ARG A 95 4.24 24.92 7.84
C ARG A 95 3.24 24.18 6.95
N VAL A 96 3.76 23.30 6.11
CA VAL A 96 2.99 22.37 5.28
C VAL A 96 3.22 20.97 5.81
N PHE A 97 2.13 20.29 6.17
CA PHE A 97 2.14 18.92 6.62
C PHE A 97 1.56 18.01 5.54
N TYR A 98 2.17 16.85 5.37
CA TYR A 98 1.76 15.81 4.44
C TYR A 98 1.15 14.64 5.20
N ARG A 99 0.21 13.95 4.55
CA ARG A 99 -0.43 12.72 5.01
C ARG A 99 -0.78 11.83 3.84
N LEU A 100 -1.03 10.55 4.08
CA LEU A 100 -1.59 9.66 3.05
C LEU A 100 -2.92 10.22 2.53
N ALA A 101 -3.19 9.97 1.25
CA ALA A 101 -4.36 10.53 0.59
C ALA A 101 -5.67 9.98 1.13
N ASP A 102 -5.73 8.69 1.42
CA ASP A 102 -6.87 7.95 1.95
C ASP A 102 -6.41 6.58 2.52
N HIS A 103 -7.38 5.81 3.02
CA HIS A 103 -7.15 4.50 3.62
C HIS A 103 -6.67 3.44 2.61
N HIS A 104 -7.02 3.53 1.33
CA HIS A 104 -6.58 2.55 0.34
C HIS A 104 -5.05 2.54 0.16
N VAL A 105 -4.41 3.71 0.27
CA VAL A 105 -2.94 3.82 0.24
C VAL A 105 -2.31 3.15 1.46
N LEU A 106 -2.95 3.29 2.62
CA LEU A 106 -2.51 2.67 3.87
C LEU A 106 -2.64 1.14 3.79
N ASP A 107 -3.80 0.66 3.33
CA ASP A 107 -4.09 -0.77 3.18
C ASP A 107 -3.13 -1.43 2.19
N LEU A 108 -2.83 -0.77 1.07
CA LEU A 108 -1.84 -1.25 0.09
C LEU A 108 -0.45 -1.39 0.73
N TYR A 109 -0.02 -0.38 1.49
CA TYR A 109 1.29 -0.42 2.15
C TYR A 109 1.38 -1.58 3.15
N TYR A 110 0.36 -1.76 4.00
CA TYR A 110 0.34 -2.86 4.96
C TYR A 110 0.28 -4.22 4.27
N ALA A 111 -0.60 -4.40 3.28
CA ALA A 111 -0.72 -5.66 2.55
C ALA A 111 0.61 -6.08 1.90
N VAL A 112 1.37 -5.13 1.33
CA VAL A 112 2.68 -5.43 0.77
C VAL A 112 3.71 -5.73 1.86
N SER A 113 3.73 -4.97 2.95
CA SER A 113 4.68 -5.20 4.06
C SER A 113 4.45 -6.56 4.71
N GLU A 114 3.20 -6.89 5.04
CA GLU A 114 2.81 -8.16 5.65
C GLU A 114 3.16 -9.32 4.72
N HIS A 115 2.81 -9.24 3.44
CA HIS A 115 3.11 -10.29 2.47
C HIS A 115 4.62 -10.56 2.30
N LEU A 116 5.47 -9.54 2.44
CA LEU A 116 6.94 -9.72 2.38
C LEU A 116 7.52 -10.32 3.67
N GLU A 117 6.78 -10.26 4.78
CA GLU A 117 7.15 -10.83 6.08
C GLU A 117 6.57 -12.23 6.30
N GLU A 118 5.60 -12.64 5.47
CA GLU A 118 5.07 -14.00 5.45
C GLU A 118 6.21 -15.00 5.17
N PRO A 119 6.31 -16.10 5.93
CA PRO A 119 7.24 -17.15 5.59
C PRO A 119 6.87 -17.67 4.20
N ALA A 120 7.83 -17.66 3.28
CA ALA A 120 7.63 -18.31 1.99
C ALA A 120 7.23 -19.76 2.27
N ASP A 121 6.13 -20.22 1.69
CA ASP A 121 5.77 -21.64 1.72
C ASP A 121 7.00 -22.41 1.22
N GLU A 122 7.61 -23.22 2.10
CA GLU A 122 8.70 -24.12 1.72
C GLU A 122 8.09 -25.19 0.79
N ASP A 123 8.22 -24.98 -0.52
CA ASP A 123 7.97 -26.01 -1.55
C ASP A 123 9.00 -27.16 -1.46
#